data_AF-A0AAP1RCE9-F1
#
_entry.id   AF-A0AAP1RCE9-F1
#
_cell.length_a   1.000
_cell.length_b   1.000
_cell.length_c   1.000
_cell.angle_alpha   90.00
_cell.angle_beta   90.00
_cell.angle_gamma   90.00
#
_symmetry.space_group_name_H-M   'P 1'
#
loop_
_entity.id
_entity.type
_entity.pdbx_description
1 polymer ?
#
loop_
_entity_poly.entity_id
_entity_poly.type
_entity_poly.pdbx_seq_one_letter_code
_entity_poly.pdbx_strand_id
1 'polypeptide(L)'
;SDPTEADWTTGNVPLLDLKNFNPEKLTMGTIDTDSGYATGESLVTCMSLLKSGKIDGFVFAPLNKEAFKKGGWDIEDEHYLFAEQLGYLDKPRGLLNVLGDLWVFRVTGHIPFKDIASHITPENVSRSIQLCYDTLRMAAVENPRIAVAALNPHAGDGGTCGK
;
A
#
# COMPACT_ATOMS: atom_id res chain seq x y z
N SER A 1 25.43 -2.21 -7.13
CA SER A 1 25.36 -3.32 -6.16
C SER A 1 24.07 -4.07 -6.45
N ASP A 2 24.16 -5.39 -6.60
CA ASP A 2 23.01 -6.24 -6.92
C ASP A 2 22.52 -6.95 -5.64
N PRO A 3 21.23 -6.91 -5.27
CA PRO A 3 20.73 -7.65 -4.11
C PRO A 3 21.05 -9.15 -4.15
N THR A 4 21.25 -9.73 -5.33
CA THR A 4 21.64 -11.14 -5.49
C THR A 4 23.05 -11.46 -4.98
N GLU A 5 23.89 -10.44 -4.76
CA GLU A 5 25.23 -10.56 -4.19
C GLU A 5 25.24 -10.57 -2.64
N ALA A 6 24.07 -10.43 -2.01
CA ALA A 6 23.95 -10.36 -0.56
C ALA A 6 24.38 -11.67 0.13
N ASP A 7 25.30 -11.56 1.11
CA ASP A 7 25.71 -12.68 1.95
C ASP A 7 24.85 -12.75 3.23
N TRP A 8 23.92 -13.69 3.21
CA TRP A 8 22.99 -13.96 4.32
C TRP A 8 23.59 -14.83 5.43
N THR A 9 24.82 -15.33 5.27
CA THR A 9 25.44 -16.26 6.23
C THR A 9 26.15 -15.57 7.39
N THR A 10 26.43 -14.28 7.26
CA THR A 10 27.22 -13.51 8.24
C THR A 10 26.47 -13.14 9.52
N GLY A 11 25.14 -13.31 9.56
CA GLY A 11 24.28 -12.82 10.63
C GLY A 11 24.09 -11.29 10.65
N ASN A 12 24.78 -10.55 9.78
CA ASN A 12 24.53 -9.13 9.55
C ASN A 12 23.35 -8.95 8.59
N VAL A 13 22.75 -7.75 8.61
CA VAL A 13 21.73 -7.36 7.63
C VAL A 13 22.45 -6.76 6.41
N PRO A 14 22.36 -7.38 5.22
CA PRO A 14 22.90 -6.78 4.00
C PRO A 14 22.24 -5.43 3.72
N LEU A 15 23.03 -4.41 3.40
CA LEU A 15 22.56 -3.07 3.10
C LEU A 15 22.86 -2.70 1.65
N LEU A 16 21.82 -2.45 0.87
CA LEU A 16 21.94 -1.79 -0.42
C LEU A 16 21.97 -0.28 -0.20
N ASP A 17 23.18 0.28 -0.08
CA ASP A 17 23.37 1.72 0.08
C ASP A 17 23.17 2.45 -1.27
N LEU A 18 22.12 3.26 -1.35
CA LEU A 18 21.79 4.09 -2.52
C LEU A 18 22.61 5.39 -2.57
N LYS A 19 23.34 5.74 -1.50
CA LYS A 19 24.11 6.98 -1.37
C LYS A 19 23.27 8.24 -1.61
N ASN A 20 21.98 8.15 -1.31
CA ASN A 20 20.98 9.19 -1.57
C ASN A 20 20.70 10.09 -0.35
N PHE A 21 21.35 9.83 0.79
CA PHE A 21 21.20 10.62 2.01
C PHE A 21 22.48 10.61 2.83
N ASN A 22 22.84 11.74 3.45
CA ASN A 22 23.93 11.80 4.42
C ASN A 22 23.36 11.67 5.84
N PRO A 23 23.61 10.56 6.56
CA PRO A 23 23.11 10.35 7.92
C PRO A 23 23.51 11.44 8.93
N GLU A 24 24.65 12.11 8.72
CA GLU A 24 25.13 13.19 9.61
C GLU A 24 24.24 14.44 9.56
N LYS A 25 23.42 14.60 8.51
CA LYS A 25 22.47 15.71 8.38
C LYS A 25 21.13 15.43 9.06
N LEU A 26 20.89 14.19 9.50
CA LEU A 26 19.60 13.80 10.07
C LEU A 26 19.37 14.49 11.41
N THR A 27 18.23 15.17 11.52
CA THR A 27 17.67 15.58 12.82
C THR A 27 16.42 14.74 13.09
N MET A 28 16.44 13.99 14.19
CA MET A 28 15.32 13.11 14.54
C MET A 28 14.07 13.90 14.92
N GLY A 29 12.91 13.45 14.44
CA GLY A 29 11.61 14.03 14.78
C GLY A 29 11.26 15.33 14.04
N THR A 30 12.08 15.77 13.08
CA THR A 30 11.82 16.96 12.27
C THR A 30 11.49 16.60 10.83
N ILE A 31 10.57 17.34 10.21
CA ILE A 31 10.31 17.25 8.77
C ILE A 31 11.55 17.71 8.01
N ASP A 32 12.08 16.85 7.15
CA ASP A 32 13.29 17.09 6.37
C ASP A 32 13.08 16.72 4.89
N THR A 33 13.50 17.63 4.01
CA THR A 33 13.32 17.50 2.55
C THR A 33 14.21 16.41 1.97
N ASP A 34 15.48 16.35 2.39
CA ASP A 34 16.44 15.35 1.89
C ASP A 34 16.01 13.93 2.28
N SER A 35 15.48 13.77 3.50
CA SER A 35 14.89 12.50 3.98
C SER A 35 13.67 12.09 3.17
N GLY A 36 12.81 13.05 2.82
CA GLY A 36 11.66 12.81 1.95
C GLY A 36 12.06 12.36 0.55
N TYR A 37 13.06 13.02 -0.04
CA TYR A 37 13.62 12.63 -1.34
C TYR A 37 14.18 11.21 -1.29
N ALA A 38 15.05 10.93 -0.32
CA ALA A 38 15.68 9.61 -0.15
C ALA A 38 14.68 8.48 0.09
N THR A 39 13.58 8.76 0.81
CA THR A 39 12.49 7.80 1.03
C THR A 39 11.85 7.38 -0.29
N GLY A 40 11.49 8.34 -1.16
CA GLY A 40 10.87 8.02 -2.45
C GLY A 40 11.84 7.36 -3.42
N GLU A 41 13.11 7.77 -3.46
CA GLU A 41 14.15 7.08 -4.24
C GLU A 41 14.29 5.61 -3.81
N SER A 42 14.19 5.34 -2.51
CA SER A 42 14.23 3.98 -1.97
C SER A 42 13.03 3.16 -2.44
N LEU A 43 11.82 3.72 -2.39
CA LEU A 43 10.60 3.07 -2.88
C LEU A 43 10.66 2.79 -4.39
N VAL A 44 11.10 3.76 -5.19
CA VAL A 44 11.29 3.60 -6.65
C VAL A 44 12.34 2.52 -6.95
N THR A 45 13.42 2.48 -6.16
CA THR A 45 14.43 1.43 -6.30
C THR A 45 13.86 0.05 -6.00
N CYS A 46 13.10 -0.12 -4.91
CA CYS A 46 12.40 -1.37 -4.61
C CYS A 46 11.46 -1.80 -5.75
N MET A 47 10.70 -0.86 -6.33
CA MET A 47 9.84 -1.13 -7.48
C MET A 47 10.64 -1.57 -8.72
N SER A 48 11.81 -0.97 -8.96
CA SER A 48 12.71 -1.36 -10.06
C SER A 48 13.27 -2.77 -9.86
N LEU A 49 13.69 -3.10 -8.63
CA LEU A 49 14.18 -4.43 -8.26
C LEU A 49 13.08 -5.49 -8.42
N LEU A 50 11.85 -5.17 -7.98
CA LEU A 50 10.68 -6.05 -8.15
C LEU A 50 10.39 -6.30 -9.63
N LYS A 51 10.33 -5.24 -10.44
CA LYS A 51 10.07 -5.33 -11.89
C LYS A 51 11.15 -6.11 -12.65
N SER A 52 12.39 -6.09 -12.16
CA SER A 52 13.51 -6.85 -12.73
C SER A 52 13.62 -8.28 -12.18
N GLY A 53 12.72 -8.71 -11.28
CA GLY A 53 12.73 -10.05 -10.71
C GLY A 53 13.88 -10.31 -9.74
N LYS A 54 14.52 -9.25 -9.22
CA LYS A 54 15.61 -9.37 -8.24
C LYS A 54 15.13 -9.58 -6.81
N ILE A 55 13.86 -9.26 -6.56
CA ILE A 55 13.14 -9.51 -5.32
C ILE A 55 11.72 -9.95 -5.66
N ASP A 56 11.12 -10.78 -4.81
CA ASP A 56 9.72 -11.24 -4.97
C ASP A 56 8.71 -10.24 -4.40
N GLY A 57 9.16 -9.33 -3.53
CA GLY A 57 8.35 -8.34 -2.85
C GLY A 57 9.19 -7.52 -1.89
N PHE A 58 8.57 -6.52 -1.27
CA PHE A 58 9.22 -5.71 -0.24
C PHE A 58 8.22 -5.28 0.82
N VAL A 59 8.77 -5.02 2.01
CA VAL A 59 8.09 -4.32 3.10
C VAL A 59 8.72 -2.94 3.23
N PHE A 60 7.93 -1.95 3.61
CA PHE A 60 8.43 -0.60 3.84
C PHE A 60 8.03 -0.11 5.24
N ALA A 61 8.94 0.65 5.86
CA ALA A 61 8.70 1.28 7.15
C ALA A 61 7.72 2.46 7.00
N PRO A 62 7.11 2.93 8.10
CA PRO A 62 6.28 4.14 8.07
C PRO A 62 7.05 5.34 7.49
N LEU A 63 6.35 6.16 6.71
CA LEU A 63 6.88 7.39 6.13
C LEU A 63 6.01 8.61 6.47
N ASN A 64 6.60 9.79 6.37
CA ASN A 64 5.90 11.05 6.57
C ASN A 64 5.52 11.69 5.23
N LYS A 65 4.21 11.80 4.95
CA LYS A 65 3.70 12.33 3.67
C LYS A 65 4.09 13.79 3.40
N GLU A 66 4.26 14.62 4.44
CA GLU A 66 4.69 16.00 4.28
C GLU A 66 6.14 16.09 3.83
N ALA A 67 7.04 15.36 4.51
CA ALA A 67 8.45 15.26 4.12
C ALA A 67 8.57 14.69 2.71
N PHE A 68 7.81 13.63 2.40
CA PHE A 68 7.78 12.99 1.10
C PHE A 68 7.43 13.95 -0.04
N LYS A 69 6.35 14.74 0.11
CA LYS A 69 5.98 15.79 -0.85
C LYS A 69 7.03 16.89 -0.97
N LYS A 70 7.57 17.37 0.16
CA LYS A 70 8.66 18.36 0.17
C LYS A 70 9.91 17.86 -0.54
N GLY A 71 10.17 16.55 -0.47
CA GLY A 71 11.22 15.85 -1.20
C GLY A 71 11.04 15.77 -2.72
N GLY A 72 9.98 16.36 -3.27
CA GLY A 72 9.74 16.42 -4.72
C GLY A 72 8.80 15.33 -5.27
N TRP A 73 8.24 14.48 -4.40
CA TRP A 73 7.30 13.43 -4.79
C TRP A 73 5.86 13.98 -4.77
N ASP A 74 5.42 14.58 -5.88
CA ASP A 74 4.07 15.13 -6.04
C ASP A 74 3.02 14.04 -6.33
N ILE A 75 2.82 13.18 -5.34
CA ILE A 75 1.84 12.09 -5.38
C ILE A 75 1.05 12.05 -4.08
N GLU A 76 -0.17 11.51 -4.13
CA GLU A 76 -1.08 11.50 -2.98
C GLU A 76 -0.50 10.67 -1.82
N ASP A 77 -0.01 9.47 -2.15
CA ASP A 77 0.66 8.56 -1.24
C ASP A 77 1.51 7.50 -1.99
N GLU A 78 2.17 6.65 -1.22
CA GLU A 78 3.00 5.56 -1.71
C GLU A 78 2.22 4.52 -2.52
N HIS A 79 0.92 4.32 -2.28
CA HIS A 79 0.12 3.39 -3.09
C HIS A 79 -0.10 3.93 -4.50
N TYR A 80 -0.23 5.25 -4.66
CA TYR A 80 -0.22 5.87 -5.97
C TYR A 80 1.14 5.75 -6.65
N LEU A 81 2.25 5.90 -5.92
CA LEU A 81 3.59 5.64 -6.46
C LEU A 81 3.67 4.23 -7.05
N PHE A 82 3.28 3.21 -6.28
CA PHE A 82 3.37 1.82 -6.70
C PHE A 82 2.47 1.56 -7.90
N ALA A 83 1.26 2.11 -7.89
CA ALA A 83 0.33 2.00 -9.00
C ALA A 83 0.88 2.62 -10.28
N GLU A 84 1.48 3.82 -10.21
CA GLU A 84 2.13 4.46 -11.35
C GLU A 84 3.31 3.62 -11.86
N GLN A 85 4.19 3.20 -10.95
CA GLN A 85 5.37 2.38 -11.27
C GLN A 85 5.04 1.02 -11.91
N LEU A 86 3.84 0.48 -11.64
CA LEU A 86 3.31 -0.76 -12.22
C LEU A 86 2.45 -0.53 -13.47
N GLY A 87 2.05 0.70 -13.78
CA GLY A 87 1.07 1.00 -14.84
C GLY A 87 -0.35 0.54 -14.48
N TYR A 88 -0.71 0.65 -13.20
CA TYR A 88 -1.94 0.12 -12.57
C TYR A 88 -2.88 1.23 -12.10
N LEU A 89 -2.66 2.49 -12.50
CA LEU A 89 -3.53 3.62 -12.11
C LEU A 89 -5.00 3.38 -12.47
N ASP A 90 -5.26 2.81 -13.65
CA ASP A 90 -6.62 2.48 -14.12
C ASP A 90 -7.08 1.06 -13.75
N LYS A 91 -6.25 0.30 -13.02
CA LYS A 91 -6.56 -1.07 -12.62
C LYS A 91 -7.18 -1.14 -11.21
N PRO A 92 -7.86 -2.25 -10.86
CA PRO A 92 -8.27 -2.51 -9.49
C PRO A 92 -7.09 -2.46 -8.52
N ARG A 93 -7.26 -1.69 -7.44
CA ARG A 93 -6.30 -1.47 -6.36
C ARG A 93 -7.07 -1.40 -5.04
N GLY A 94 -6.48 -1.88 -3.96
CA GLY A 94 -7.12 -1.85 -2.65
C GLY A 94 -6.15 -2.11 -1.52
N LEU A 95 -6.64 -1.88 -0.30
CA LEU A 95 -5.91 -2.09 0.94
C LEU A 95 -6.51 -3.27 1.69
N LEU A 96 -5.62 -4.12 2.19
CA LEU A 96 -5.93 -5.27 3.00
C LEU A 96 -5.21 -5.14 4.33
N ASN A 97 -5.95 -5.28 5.43
CA ASN A 97 -5.40 -5.38 6.76
C ASN A 97 -5.54 -6.82 7.26
N VAL A 98 -4.47 -7.38 7.82
CA VAL A 98 -4.44 -8.75 8.33
C VAL A 98 -4.10 -8.76 9.81
N LEU A 99 -4.92 -9.44 10.62
CA LEU A 99 -4.67 -9.70 12.04
C LEU A 99 -5.01 -11.17 12.35
N GLY A 100 -3.99 -12.03 12.35
CA GLY A 100 -4.18 -13.47 12.41
C GLY A 100 -5.07 -13.95 11.28
N ASP A 101 -6.20 -14.59 11.62
CA ASP A 101 -7.16 -15.11 10.66
C ASP A 101 -8.19 -14.06 10.18
N LEU A 102 -8.13 -12.82 10.70
CA LEU A 102 -9.00 -11.72 10.28
C LEU A 102 -8.37 -10.91 9.16
N TRP A 103 -8.99 -10.95 7.99
CA TRP A 103 -8.58 -10.23 6.79
C TRP A 103 -9.66 -9.22 6.42
N VAL A 104 -9.32 -7.92 6.45
CA VAL A 104 -10.27 -6.83 6.20
C VAL A 104 -9.86 -6.07 4.95
N PHE A 105 -10.70 -6.15 3.93
CA PHE A 105 -10.62 -5.33 2.73
C PHE A 105 -11.54 -4.12 2.84
N ARG A 106 -11.21 -3.06 2.12
CA ARG A 106 -12.01 -1.82 2.09
C ARG A 106 -12.51 -1.55 0.68
N VAL A 107 -13.77 -1.14 0.56
CA VAL A 107 -14.33 -0.59 -0.70
C VAL A 107 -13.80 0.82 -0.96
N THR A 108 -13.69 1.62 0.10
CA THR A 108 -13.20 3.00 0.05
C THR A 108 -11.94 3.15 0.90
N GLY A 109 -10.99 3.96 0.41
CA GLY A 109 -9.75 4.30 1.12
C GLY A 109 -9.89 5.59 1.93
N HIS A 110 -8.89 6.46 1.82
CA HIS A 110 -8.84 7.76 2.51
C HIS A 110 -9.70 8.81 1.79
N ILE A 111 -11.01 8.76 1.96
CA ILE A 111 -11.96 9.77 1.45
C ILE A 111 -12.70 10.48 2.59
N PRO A 112 -13.22 11.71 2.38
CA PRO A 112 -14.04 12.36 3.38
C PRO A 112 -15.27 11.52 3.73
N PHE A 113 -15.64 11.51 5.01
CA PHE A 113 -16.73 10.66 5.50
C PHE A 113 -18.06 10.90 4.76
N LYS A 114 -18.37 12.15 4.45
CA LYS A 114 -19.58 12.55 3.70
C LYS A 114 -19.66 11.95 2.29
N ASP A 115 -18.54 11.53 1.72
CA ASP A 115 -18.43 11.02 0.36
C ASP A 115 -18.45 9.49 0.33
N ILE A 116 -18.46 8.80 1.49
CA ILE A 116 -18.46 7.33 1.54
C ILE A 116 -19.67 6.76 0.82
N ALA A 117 -20.87 7.23 1.16
CA ALA A 117 -22.12 6.67 0.63
C ALA A 117 -22.20 6.72 -0.89
N SER A 118 -21.71 7.81 -1.52
CA SER A 118 -21.71 7.94 -2.99
C SER A 118 -20.71 7.02 -3.68
N HIS A 119 -19.69 6.54 -2.97
CA HIS A 119 -18.70 5.59 -3.50
C HIS A 119 -19.08 4.12 -3.30
N ILE A 120 -20.07 3.82 -2.45
CA ILE A 120 -20.61 2.46 -2.29
C ILE A 120 -21.60 2.19 -3.42
N THR A 121 -21.07 1.98 -4.63
CA THR A 121 -21.87 1.57 -5.80
C THR A 121 -21.74 0.06 -6.03
N PRO A 122 -22.71 -0.57 -6.73
CA PRO A 122 -22.61 -1.99 -7.09
C PRO A 122 -21.30 -2.35 -7.79
N GLU A 123 -20.80 -1.47 -8.65
CA GLU A 123 -19.56 -1.66 -9.40
C GLU A 123 -18.34 -1.64 -8.47
N ASN A 124 -18.24 -0.63 -7.60
CA ASN A 124 -17.12 -0.50 -6.67
C ASN A 124 -17.08 -1.65 -5.65
N VAL A 125 -18.25 -2.05 -5.14
CA VAL A 125 -18.39 -3.18 -4.21
C VAL A 125 -17.98 -4.48 -4.90
N SER A 126 -18.52 -4.74 -6.10
CA SER A 126 -18.20 -5.97 -6.86
C SER A 126 -16.72 -6.06 -7.20
N ARG A 127 -16.12 -4.95 -7.64
CA ARG A 127 -14.67 -4.87 -7.92
C ARG A 127 -13.83 -5.15 -6.68
N SER A 128 -14.25 -4.64 -5.52
CA SER A 128 -13.55 -4.85 -4.25
C SER A 128 -13.66 -6.29 -3.76
N ILE A 129 -14.83 -6.91 -3.91
CA ILE A 129 -15.05 -8.33 -3.60
C ILE A 129 -14.19 -9.21 -4.50
N GLN A 130 -14.15 -8.93 -5.81
CA GLN A 130 -13.32 -9.69 -6.75
C GLN A 130 -11.84 -9.58 -6.41
N LEU A 131 -11.33 -8.36 -6.15
CA LEU A 131 -9.94 -8.16 -5.76
C LEU A 131 -9.59 -8.88 -4.46
N CYS A 132 -10.48 -8.84 -3.46
CA CYS A 132 -10.33 -9.58 -2.20
C CYS A 132 -10.27 -11.09 -2.44
N TYR A 133 -11.19 -11.62 -3.25
CA TYR A 133 -11.24 -13.04 -3.60
C TYR A 133 -9.96 -13.50 -4.29
N ASP A 134 -9.50 -12.78 -5.30
CA ASP A 134 -8.28 -13.09 -6.04
C ASP A 134 -7.04 -13.04 -5.13
N THR A 135 -6.97 -12.03 -4.26
CA THR A 135 -5.88 -11.90 -3.27
C THR A 135 -5.85 -13.09 -2.31
N LEU A 136 -7.02 -13.53 -1.80
CA LEU A 136 -7.09 -14.68 -0.90
C LEU A 136 -6.70 -15.98 -1.61
N ARG A 137 -7.09 -16.16 -2.88
CA ARG A 137 -6.66 -17.30 -3.70
C ARG A 137 -5.15 -17.30 -3.93
N MET A 138 -4.55 -16.13 -4.18
CA MET A 138 -3.09 -15.98 -4.29
C MET A 138 -2.38 -16.31 -2.97
N ALA A 139 -3.01 -16.02 -1.83
CA ALA A 139 -2.55 -16.41 -0.49
C ALA A 139 -2.86 -17.88 -0.13
N ALA A 140 -3.16 -18.73 -1.11
CA ALA A 140 -3.47 -20.15 -0.96
C ALA A 140 -4.72 -20.48 -0.10
N VAL A 141 -5.67 -19.53 0.05
CA VAL A 141 -6.98 -19.83 0.63
C VAL A 141 -7.85 -20.49 -0.44
N GLU A 142 -8.08 -21.80 -0.33
CA GLU A 142 -8.73 -22.56 -1.42
C GLU A 142 -10.16 -22.11 -1.71
N ASN A 143 -10.97 -21.92 -0.66
CA ASN A 143 -12.37 -21.52 -0.80
C ASN A 143 -12.61 -20.24 0.00
N PRO A 144 -12.23 -19.05 -0.53
CA PRO A 144 -12.40 -17.80 0.18
C PRO A 144 -13.87 -17.55 0.51
N ARG A 145 -14.15 -17.34 1.81
CA ARG A 145 -15.48 -16.95 2.29
C ARG A 145 -15.43 -15.48 2.66
N ILE A 146 -16.16 -14.66 1.92
CA ILE A 146 -16.15 -13.20 2.07
C ILE A 146 -17.48 -12.76 2.68
N ALA A 147 -17.43 -12.18 3.88
CA ALA A 147 -18.56 -11.46 4.46
C ALA A 147 -18.46 -9.99 4.04
N VAL A 148 -19.57 -9.40 3.62
CA VAL A 148 -19.64 -7.99 3.19
C VAL A 148 -20.36 -7.21 4.28
N ALA A 149 -19.66 -6.27 4.90
CA ALA A 149 -20.27 -5.36 5.87
C ALA A 149 -21.24 -4.41 5.15
N ALA A 150 -22.40 -4.19 5.76
CA ALA A 150 -23.33 -3.18 5.26
C ALA A 150 -22.84 -1.76 5.57
N LEU A 151 -23.21 -0.81 4.71
CA LEU A 151 -22.91 0.60 4.93
C LEU A 151 -23.66 1.16 6.14
N ASN A 152 -24.95 0.85 6.24
CA ASN A 152 -25.82 1.34 7.30
C ASN A 152 -25.94 0.31 8.45
N PRO A 153 -26.26 0.77 9.68
CA PRO A 153 -26.63 -0.11 10.78
C PRO A 153 -27.70 -1.12 10.35
N HIS A 154 -27.61 -2.34 10.88
CA HIS A 154 -28.59 -3.41 10.63
C HIS A 154 -28.87 -3.68 9.14
N ALA A 155 -27.89 -3.43 8.26
CA ALA A 155 -28.05 -3.53 6.81
C ALA A 155 -29.22 -2.71 6.25
N GLY A 156 -29.46 -1.53 6.83
CA GLY A 156 -30.51 -0.60 6.44
C GLY A 156 -31.88 -0.90 7.08
N ASP A 157 -32.01 -1.97 7.88
CA ASP A 157 -33.22 -2.33 8.61
C ASP A 157 -34.48 -2.34 7.72
N GLY A 158 -34.37 -3.01 6.57
CA GLY A 158 -35.45 -3.07 5.58
C GLY A 158 -35.71 -1.75 4.83
N GLY A 159 -34.77 -0.80 4.90
CA GLY A 159 -34.86 0.50 4.22
C GLY A 159 -35.23 1.67 5.15
N THR A 160 -35.40 1.44 6.45
CA THR A 160 -35.72 2.48 7.44
C THR A 160 -34.49 3.31 7.83
N CYS A 161 -33.30 2.71 7.76
CA CYS A 161 -32.01 3.35 8.04
C CYS A 161 -31.14 3.39 6.77
N GLY A 162 -31.63 4.07 5.73
CA GLY A 162 -30.98 4.13 4.42
C GLY A 162 -31.41 3.00 3.49
N LYS A 163 -31.25 3.22 2.17
CA LYS A 163 -31.67 2.32 1.09
C LYS A 163 -30.51 2.05 0.13
#